data_AF-A0A7J2Z0B1-F1
#
_entry.id   AF-A0A7J2Z0B1-F1
#
_cell.length_a   1.000
_cell.length_b   1.000
_cell.length_c   1.000
_cell.angle_alpha   90.00
_cell.angle_beta   90.00
_cell.angle_gamma   90.00
#
_symmetry.space_group_name_H-M   'P 1'
#
loop_
_entity.id
_entity.type
_entity.pdbx_description
1 polymer ?
#
loop_
_entity_poly.entity_id
_entity_poly.type
_entity_poly.pdbx_seq_one_letter_code
_entity_poly.pdbx_strand_id
1 'polypeptide(L)'
;MCYNFSMDELLLPQFLEKRLKEAKEFKEKGDIRQSCEKLYSVVESLIKILAEKENVEAYREAKESGGWSTYLLGKAAAELNEKYSKDKNFEDLLLSIWKVAYSLHREGFHDNCISIEDFEESYKFILENLPKIALKAGIELKIEP
;
A
#
# COMPACT_ATOMS: atom_id res chain seq x y z
N MET A 1 7.55 2.34 15.12
CA MET A 1 6.46 1.69 15.89
C MET A 1 6.18 0.35 15.23
N CYS A 2 6.35 -0.75 15.96
CA CYS A 2 5.95 -2.08 15.47
C CYS A 2 4.47 -2.26 15.85
N TYR A 3 3.57 -2.22 14.86
CA TYR A 3 2.14 -2.40 15.10
C TYR A 3 1.81 -3.89 15.24
N ASN A 4 1.44 -4.32 16.45
CA ASN A 4 0.88 -5.63 16.73
C ASN A 4 -0.64 -5.58 16.50
N PHE A 5 -1.07 -5.60 15.23
CA PHE A 5 -2.42 -6.03 14.87
C PHE A 5 -2.34 -7.51 14.48
N SER A 6 -3.25 -8.35 14.96
CA SER A 6 -3.32 -9.75 14.54
C SER A 6 -3.44 -9.83 13.02
N MET A 7 -2.50 -10.54 12.38
CA MET A 7 -2.31 -10.62 10.93
C MET A 7 -3.61 -10.96 10.15
N ASP A 8 -4.57 -11.63 10.79
CA ASP A 8 -5.83 -12.07 10.17
C ASP A 8 -6.86 -10.95 9.93
N GLU A 9 -6.81 -9.81 10.63
CA GLU A 9 -7.81 -8.73 10.48
C GLU A 9 -7.46 -7.72 9.36
N LEU A 10 -6.19 -7.58 9.01
CA LEU A 10 -5.71 -6.63 7.98
C LEU A 10 -5.81 -7.17 6.53
N LEU A 11 -6.10 -8.46 6.35
CA LEU A 11 -6.05 -9.14 5.05
C LEU A 11 -7.44 -9.29 4.40
N LEU A 12 -8.50 -8.76 5.02
CA LEU A 12 -9.85 -8.86 4.48
C LEU A 12 -10.10 -7.77 3.42
N PRO A 13 -10.73 -8.09 2.27
CA PRO A 13 -11.14 -7.10 1.27
C PRO A 13 -11.92 -5.92 1.87
N GLN A 14 -12.75 -6.19 2.89
CA GLN A 14 -13.53 -5.20 3.62
C GLN A 14 -12.67 -4.16 4.34
N PHE A 15 -11.49 -4.56 4.86
CA PHE A 15 -10.56 -3.62 5.48
C PHE A 15 -9.99 -2.65 4.44
N LEU A 16 -9.57 -3.19 3.29
CA LEU A 16 -9.03 -2.38 2.19
C LEU A 16 -10.07 -1.40 1.64
N GLU A 17 -11.30 -1.88 1.41
CA GLU A 17 -12.43 -1.05 0.97
C GLU A 17 -12.76 0.05 1.98
N LYS A 18 -12.82 -0.29 3.27
CA LYS A 18 -13.05 0.70 4.34
C LYS A 18 -11.95 1.75 4.37
N ARG A 19 -10.67 1.36 4.29
CA ARG A 19 -9.54 2.30 4.29
C ARG A 19 -9.56 3.20 3.07
N LEU A 20 -9.90 2.66 1.90
CA LEU A 20 -10.01 3.44 0.67
C LEU A 20 -11.14 4.48 0.76
N LYS A 21 -12.29 4.07 1.31
CA LYS A 21 -13.41 4.98 1.59
C LYS A 21 -13.01 6.08 2.58
N GLU A 22 -12.36 5.71 3.69
CA GLU A 22 -11.85 6.68 4.66
C GLU A 22 -10.88 7.68 3.99
N ALA A 23 -9.96 7.21 3.14
CA ALA A 23 -9.04 8.09 2.40
C ALA A 23 -9.79 9.14 1.57
N LYS A 24 -10.79 8.70 0.80
CA LYS A 24 -11.65 9.59 0.01
C LYS A 24 -12.39 10.61 0.88
N GLU A 25 -13.02 10.16 1.96
CA GLU A 25 -13.75 11.05 2.88
C GLU A 25 -12.85 12.09 3.55
N PHE A 26 -11.61 11.73 3.92
CA PHE A 26 -10.65 12.67 4.48
C PHE A 26 -10.19 13.70 3.44
N LYS A 27 -9.90 13.27 2.21
CA LYS A 27 -9.60 14.16 1.09
C LYS A 27 -10.73 15.17 0.84
N GLU A 28 -11.98 14.71 0.78
CA GLU A 28 -13.15 15.59 0.57
C GLU A 28 -13.35 16.61 1.69
N LYS A 29 -12.95 16.27 2.92
CA LYS A 29 -12.97 17.17 4.08
C LYS A 29 -11.75 18.11 4.14
N GLY A 30 -10.79 17.97 3.23
CA GLY A 30 -9.54 18.73 3.22
C GLY A 30 -8.48 18.23 4.22
N ASP A 31 -8.69 17.07 4.84
CA ASP A 31 -7.72 16.43 5.75
C ASP A 31 -6.75 15.53 4.96
N ILE A 32 -5.84 16.18 4.24
CA ILE A 32 -4.82 15.50 3.41
C ILE A 32 -3.97 14.56 4.26
N ARG A 33 -3.62 14.99 5.48
CA ARG A 33 -2.78 14.22 6.42
C ARG A 33 -3.39 12.84 6.71
N GLN A 34 -4.69 12.79 7.03
CA GLN A 34 -5.37 11.52 7.27
C GLN A 34 -5.58 10.73 5.98
N SER A 35 -5.84 11.40 4.85
CA SER A 35 -5.94 10.71 3.56
C SER A 35 -4.66 9.97 3.18
N CYS A 36 -3.49 10.60 3.40
CA CYS A 36 -2.17 9.99 3.15
C CYS A 36 -1.98 8.70 3.95
N GLU A 37 -2.29 8.72 5.25
CA GLU A 37 -2.15 7.54 6.11
C GLU A 37 -3.06 6.39 5.68
N LYS A 38 -4.29 6.70 5.25
CA LYS A 38 -5.24 5.67 4.81
C LYS A 38 -4.82 5.05 3.47
N LEU A 39 -4.36 5.85 2.51
CA LEU A 39 -3.81 5.32 1.25
C LEU A 39 -2.57 4.45 1.49
N TYR A 40 -1.65 4.89 2.34
CA TYR A 40 -0.47 4.11 2.72
C TYR A 40 -0.88 2.75 3.28
N SER A 41 -1.84 2.72 4.21
CA SER A 41 -2.32 1.48 4.83
C SER A 41 -2.90 0.48 3.82
N VAL A 42 -3.59 0.96 2.77
CA VAL A 42 -4.09 0.08 1.69
C VAL A 42 -2.92 -0.54 0.91
N VAL A 43 -1.95 0.27 0.48
CA VAL A 43 -0.78 -0.21 -0.28
C VAL A 43 0.07 -1.16 0.57
N GLU A 44 0.34 -0.81 1.82
CA GLU A 44 1.04 -1.66 2.79
C GLU A 44 0.37 -3.03 2.88
N SER A 45 -0.95 -3.06 3.06
CA SER A 45 -1.71 -4.31 3.21
C SER A 45 -1.64 -5.16 1.94
N LEU A 46 -1.76 -4.57 0.75
CA LEU A 46 -1.64 -5.30 -0.51
C LEU A 46 -0.24 -5.87 -0.74
N ILE A 47 0.82 -5.14 -0.38
CA ILE A 47 2.20 -5.65 -0.45
C ILE A 47 2.38 -6.83 0.50
N LYS A 48 1.85 -6.76 1.73
CA LYS A 48 1.90 -7.88 2.68
C LYS A 48 1.18 -9.13 2.14
N ILE A 49 -0.03 -8.95 1.59
CA ILE A 49 -0.82 -10.04 0.99
C ILE A 49 -0.06 -10.69 -0.16
N LEU A 50 0.49 -9.89 -1.08
CA LEU A 50 1.27 -10.41 -2.20
C LEU A 50 2.55 -11.11 -1.74
N ALA A 51 3.27 -10.52 -0.78
CA ALA A 51 4.50 -11.09 -0.25
C ALA A 51 4.28 -12.45 0.42
N GLU A 52 3.17 -12.58 1.15
CA GLU A 52 2.72 -13.85 1.73
C GLU A 52 2.32 -14.86 0.65
N LYS A 53 1.46 -14.46 -0.29
CA LYS A 53 0.99 -15.31 -1.40
C LYS A 53 2.15 -15.87 -2.21
N GLU A 54 3.15 -15.03 -2.50
CA GLU A 54 4.31 -15.40 -3.30
C GLU A 54 5.46 -15.99 -2.48
N ASN A 55 5.30 -16.03 -1.15
CA ASN A 55 6.27 -16.52 -0.17
C ASN A 55 7.68 -15.96 -0.40
N VAL A 56 7.77 -14.63 -0.54
CA VAL A 56 9.05 -13.94 -0.79
C VAL A 56 9.94 -13.94 0.46
N GLU A 57 11.23 -13.63 0.31
CA GLU A 57 12.19 -13.67 1.42
C GLU A 57 11.84 -12.66 2.51
N ALA A 58 11.47 -11.44 2.13
CA ALA A 58 11.05 -10.40 3.07
C ALA A 58 9.87 -10.82 3.97
N TYR A 59 8.93 -11.62 3.47
CA TYR A 59 7.82 -12.13 4.28
C TYR A 59 8.29 -13.13 5.33
N ARG A 60 9.22 -14.02 4.97
CA ARG A 60 9.82 -14.99 5.91
C ARG A 60 10.58 -14.27 7.00
N GLU A 61 11.38 -13.27 6.64
CA GLU A 61 12.09 -12.41 7.60
C GLU A 61 11.13 -11.63 8.51
N ALA A 62 10.01 -11.13 7.99
CA ALA A 62 8.99 -10.45 8.79
C ALA A 62 8.37 -11.39 9.82
N LYS A 63 8.11 -12.66 9.46
CA LYS A 63 7.63 -13.68 10.39
C LYS A 63 8.65 -14.00 11.48
N GLU A 64 9.90 -14.18 11.11
CA GLU A 64 11.00 -14.46 12.07
C GLU A 64 11.28 -13.27 13.00
N SER A 65 11.16 -12.05 12.49
CA SER A 65 11.40 -10.80 13.24
C SER A 65 10.21 -10.35 14.09
N GLY A 66 9.09 -11.07 14.06
CA GLY A 66 7.88 -10.75 14.83
C GLY A 66 7.04 -9.61 14.25
N GLY A 67 7.25 -9.21 12.99
CA GLY A 67 6.44 -8.20 12.33
C GLY A 67 7.11 -7.54 11.12
N TRP A 68 6.34 -6.67 10.46
CA TRP A 68 6.80 -5.90 9.31
C TRP A 68 7.50 -4.60 9.74
N SER A 69 8.62 -4.30 9.09
CA SER A 69 9.25 -2.98 9.11
C SER A 69 9.09 -2.31 7.74
N THR A 70 9.25 -0.99 7.69
CA THR A 70 9.26 -0.25 6.40
C THR A 70 10.38 -0.74 5.48
N TYR A 71 11.51 -1.18 6.04
CA TYR A 71 12.59 -1.83 5.31
C TYR A 71 12.11 -3.14 4.65
N LEU A 72 11.48 -4.03 5.42
CA LEU A 72 10.98 -5.30 4.90
C LEU A 72 9.86 -5.12 3.87
N LEU A 73 9.01 -4.11 4.04
CA LEU A 73 7.99 -3.78 3.04
C LEU A 73 8.62 -3.29 1.72
N GLY A 74 9.67 -2.47 1.79
CA GLY A 74 10.43 -2.06 0.62
C GLY A 74 11.16 -3.21 -0.06
N LYS A 75 11.76 -4.11 0.73
CA LYS A 75 12.39 -5.36 0.24
C LYS A 75 11.35 -6.24 -0.47
N ALA A 76 10.18 -6.45 0.14
CA ALA A 76 9.08 -7.20 -0.45
C ALA A 76 8.58 -6.59 -1.76
N ALA A 77 8.40 -5.27 -1.81
CA ALA A 77 7.99 -4.57 -3.03
C ALA A 77 9.00 -4.79 -4.17
N ALA A 78 10.31 -4.75 -3.88
CA ALA A 78 11.36 -5.02 -4.86
C ALA A 78 11.36 -6.48 -5.34
N GLU A 79 11.28 -7.44 -4.42
CA GLU A 79 11.24 -8.89 -4.75
C GLU A 79 10.01 -9.23 -5.60
N LEU A 80 8.84 -8.69 -5.24
CA LEU A 80 7.62 -8.89 -6.02
C LEU A 80 7.70 -8.22 -7.39
N ASN A 81 8.32 -7.04 -7.48
CA ASN A 81 8.51 -6.33 -8.75
C ASN A 81 9.40 -7.14 -9.70
N GLU A 82 10.51 -7.67 -9.21
CA GLU A 82 11.38 -8.55 -10.00
C GLU A 82 10.62 -9.80 -10.46
N LYS A 83 9.86 -10.42 -9.56
CA LYS A 83 9.06 -11.62 -9.86
C LYS A 83 8.01 -11.38 -10.94
N TYR A 84 7.38 -10.21 -10.96
CA TYR A 84 6.37 -9.84 -11.95
C TYR A 84 6.89 -9.02 -13.13
N SER A 85 8.20 -8.77 -13.22
CA SER A 85 8.82 -7.93 -14.27
C SER A 85 8.50 -8.35 -15.72
N LYS A 86 8.17 -9.63 -15.94
CA LYS A 86 7.77 -10.14 -17.27
C LYS A 86 6.33 -9.81 -17.65
N ASP A 87 5.49 -9.42 -16.69
CA ASP A 87 4.12 -8.98 -16.91
C ASP A 87 4.15 -7.48 -17.19
N LYS A 88 3.85 -7.08 -18.43
CA LYS A 88 3.88 -5.68 -18.86
C LYS A 88 2.96 -4.76 -18.04
N ASN A 89 1.95 -5.32 -17.37
CA ASN A 89 1.07 -4.53 -16.50
C ASN A 89 1.72 -4.20 -15.14
N PHE A 90 2.83 -4.87 -14.82
CA PHE A 90 3.55 -4.79 -13.54
C PHE A 90 4.99 -4.33 -13.69
N GLU A 91 5.42 -3.94 -14.89
CA GLU A 91 6.74 -3.36 -15.12
C GLU A 91 6.93 -2.15 -14.19
N ASP A 92 7.84 -2.31 -13.22
CA ASP A 92 8.15 -1.36 -12.15
C ASP A 92 6.99 -0.92 -11.25
N LEU A 93 5.81 -1.52 -11.39
CA LEU A 93 4.59 -1.04 -10.74
C LEU A 93 4.65 -1.18 -9.23
N LEU A 94 5.06 -2.35 -8.72
CA LEU A 94 5.04 -2.62 -7.27
C LEU A 94 6.09 -1.80 -6.52
N LEU A 95 7.26 -1.61 -7.13
CA LEU A 95 8.29 -0.77 -6.55
C LEU A 95 7.88 0.71 -6.60
N SER A 96 7.27 1.15 -7.70
CA SER A 96 6.82 2.54 -7.86
C SER A 96 5.70 2.90 -6.90
N ILE A 97 4.67 2.06 -6.79
CA ILE A 97 3.56 2.33 -5.86
C ILE A 97 3.99 2.31 -4.41
N TRP A 98 4.92 1.42 -4.03
CA TRP A 98 5.49 1.43 -2.69
C TRP A 98 6.22 2.76 -2.39
N LYS A 99 7.04 3.25 -3.33
CA LYS A 99 7.76 4.52 -3.17
C LYS A 99 6.80 5.71 -2.99
N VAL A 100 5.76 5.78 -3.83
CA VAL A 100 4.74 6.83 -3.73
C VAL A 100 3.99 6.75 -2.39
N ALA A 101 3.53 5.56 -2.00
CA ALA A 101 2.83 5.37 -0.73
C ALA A 101 3.71 5.69 0.48
N TYR A 102 5.00 5.32 0.43
CA TYR A 102 5.95 5.61 1.48
C TYR A 102 6.23 7.12 1.60
N SER A 103 6.34 7.84 0.48
CA SER A 103 6.44 9.31 0.47
C SER A 103 5.18 9.94 1.08
N LEU A 104 3.97 9.50 0.70
CA LEU A 104 2.72 9.97 1.34
C LEU A 104 2.73 9.75 2.86
N HIS A 105 3.18 8.59 3.34
CA HIS A 105 3.25 8.31 4.77
C HIS A 105 4.28 9.21 5.48
N ARG A 106 5.47 9.38 4.91
CA ARG A 106 6.53 10.22 5.48
C ARG A 106 6.16 11.69 5.41
N GLU A 107 6.05 12.22 4.20
CA GLU A 107 5.90 13.65 3.93
C GLU A 107 4.48 14.14 4.20
N GLY A 108 3.47 13.31 3.90
CA GLY A 108 2.07 13.67 4.09
C GLY A 108 1.57 13.46 5.52
N PHE A 109 1.88 12.32 6.15
CA PHE A 109 1.34 11.98 7.47
C PHE A 109 2.25 12.38 8.65
N HIS A 110 3.55 12.01 8.60
CA HIS A 110 4.48 12.31 9.69
C HIS A 110 4.99 13.76 9.67
N ASP A 111 5.51 14.20 8.53
CA ASP A 111 6.15 15.50 8.39
C ASP A 111 5.12 16.60 8.07
N ASN A 112 3.98 16.24 7.47
CA ASN A 112 2.87 17.12 7.10
C ASN A 112 3.33 18.32 6.25
N CYS A 113 4.18 18.04 5.25
CA CYS A 113 4.81 19.03 4.37
C CYS A 113 4.56 18.79 2.87
N ILE A 114 3.71 17.82 2.52
CA ILE A 114 3.34 17.56 1.12
C ILE A 114 2.49 18.71 0.55
N SER A 115 2.75 19.10 -0.70
CA SER A 115 1.89 20.05 -1.41
C SER A 115 0.55 19.40 -1.80
N ILE A 116 -0.46 20.23 -2.08
CA ILE A 116 -1.76 19.72 -2.54
C ILE A 116 -1.58 19.05 -3.91
N GLU A 117 -0.77 19.64 -4.78
CA GLU A 117 -0.46 19.16 -6.11
C GLU A 117 0.20 17.78 -6.06
N ASP A 118 1.27 17.61 -5.28
CA ASP A 118 1.98 16.34 -5.13
C ASP A 118 1.08 15.25 -4.51
N PHE A 119 0.22 15.65 -3.57
CA PHE A 119 -0.77 14.76 -2.99
C PHE A 119 -1.79 14.29 -4.04
N GLU A 120 -2.37 15.19 -4.83
CA GLU A 120 -3.37 14.84 -5.86
C GLU A 120 -2.77 13.92 -6.94
N GLU A 121 -1.53 14.18 -7.36
CA GLU A 121 -0.82 13.31 -8.31
C GLU A 121 -0.58 11.91 -7.72
N SER A 122 -0.10 11.84 -6.48
CA SER A 122 0.15 10.58 -5.77
C SER A 122 -1.15 9.80 -5.51
N TYR A 123 -2.21 10.50 -5.10
CA TYR A 123 -3.54 9.94 -4.85
C TYR A 123 -4.09 9.31 -6.12
N LYS A 124 -4.05 10.04 -7.24
CA LYS A 124 -4.48 9.55 -8.56
C LYS A 124 -3.68 8.33 -8.99
N PHE A 125 -2.35 8.41 -8.92
CA PHE A 125 -1.46 7.31 -9.31
C PHE A 125 -1.76 6.02 -8.53
N ILE A 126 -1.97 6.12 -7.21
CA ILE A 126 -2.33 4.97 -6.37
C ILE A 126 -3.69 4.42 -6.80
N LEU A 127 -4.73 5.25 -6.92
CA LEU A 127 -6.08 4.79 -7.31
C LEU A 127 -6.12 4.08 -8.67
N GLU A 128 -5.41 4.59 -9.67
CA GLU A 128 -5.38 4.00 -11.00
C GLU A 128 -4.73 2.60 -11.03
N ASN A 129 -3.86 2.30 -10.07
CA ASN A 129 -3.08 1.08 -10.05
C ASN A 129 -3.47 0.08 -8.97
N LEU A 130 -4.17 0.51 -7.92
CA LEU A 130 -4.69 -0.35 -6.86
C LEU A 130 -5.50 -1.55 -7.37
N PRO A 131 -6.45 -1.41 -8.33
CA PRO A 131 -7.20 -2.54 -8.85
C PRO A 131 -6.34 -3.65 -9.44
N LYS A 132 -5.26 -3.28 -10.15
CA LYS A 132 -4.36 -4.23 -10.79
C LYS A 132 -3.66 -5.06 -9.73
N ILE A 133 -3.13 -4.40 -8.70
CA ILE A 133 -2.40 -5.02 -7.60
C ILE A 133 -3.32 -5.90 -6.76
N ALA A 134 -4.52 -5.42 -6.46
CA ALA A 134 -5.53 -6.19 -5.74
C ALA A 134 -5.95 -7.44 -6.51
N LEU A 135 -6.20 -7.33 -7.82
CA LEU A 135 -6.51 -8.49 -8.65
C LEU A 135 -5.37 -9.51 -8.63
N LYS A 136 -4.11 -9.06 -8.71
CA LYS A 136 -2.94 -9.93 -8.58
C LYS A 136 -2.87 -10.61 -7.21
N ALA A 137 -3.28 -9.90 -6.16
CA ALA A 137 -3.42 -10.44 -4.80
C ALA A 137 -4.58 -11.44 -4.66
N GLY A 138 -5.47 -11.55 -5.66
CA GLY A 138 -6.68 -12.38 -5.59
C GLY A 138 -7.83 -11.70 -4.86
N ILE A 139 -7.82 -10.36 -4.82
CA ILE A 139 -8.81 -9.53 -4.15
C ILE A 139 -9.56 -8.71 -5.20
N GLU A 140 -10.89 -8.80 -5.17
CA GLU A 140 -11.76 -7.87 -5.89
C GLU A 140 -12.04 -6.66 -4.99
N LEU A 141 -11.46 -5.51 -5.31
CA LEU A 141 -11.78 -4.25 -4.63
C LEU A 141 -12.95 -3.56 -5.32
N LYS A 142 -14.00 -3.26 -4.57
CA LYS A 142 -15.04 -2.33 -5.02
C LYS A 142 -14.57 -0.91 -4.78
N ILE A 143 -14.01 -0.29 -5.82
CA ILE A 143 -13.72 1.14 -5.80
C ILE A 143 -15.01 1.86 -6.20
N GLU A 144 -15.66 2.50 -5.24
CA GLU A 144 -16.77 3.41 -5.55
C GLU A 144 -16.19 4.68 -6.20
N PRO A 145 -16.69 5.09 -7.38
CA PRO A 145 -16.24 6.31 -8.06
C PRO A 145 -16.46 7.55 -7.19
#